data_AF-A0A934RK06-F1
#
_entry.id   AF-A0A934RK06-F1
#
_cell.length_a   1.000
_cell.length_b   1.000
_cell.length_c   1.000
_cell.angle_alpha   90.00
_cell.angle_beta   90.00
_cell.angle_gamma   90.00
#
_symmetry.space_group_name_H-M   'P 1'
#
loop_
_entity.id
_entity.type
_entity.pdbx_description
1 polymer ?
#
loop_
_entity_poly.entity_id
_entity_poly.type
_entity_poly.pdbx_seq_one_letter_code
_entity_poly.pdbx_strand_id
1 'polypeptide(L)'
;MKTITSWEDIPDFEDEEEEADFWSKHELAPRLMQGSLHSPDSRESTTITLRFDPRMLSRIKRIARSRFLNYQSMIKQWLAERLEDEMRKMD
;
A
#
# COMPACT_ATOMS: atom_id res chain seq x y z
N MET A 1 -11.59 -12.71 -32.15
CA MET A 1 -11.00 -13.05 -30.85
C MET A 1 -12.05 -12.80 -29.78
N LYS A 2 -12.16 -13.69 -28.77
CA LYS A 2 -13.07 -13.52 -27.64
C LYS A 2 -12.37 -12.69 -26.56
N THR A 3 -12.97 -11.60 -26.14
CA THR A 3 -12.39 -10.72 -25.13
C THR A 3 -12.74 -11.20 -23.72
N ILE A 4 -11.72 -11.50 -22.92
CA ILE A 4 -11.84 -11.93 -21.52
C ILE A 4 -11.96 -10.70 -20.62
N THR A 5 -12.97 -10.69 -19.75
CA THR A 5 -13.27 -9.56 -18.86
C THR A 5 -13.07 -9.87 -17.38
N SER A 6 -12.99 -11.14 -16.97
CA SER A 6 -12.66 -11.58 -15.61
C SER A 6 -11.48 -12.55 -15.61
N TRP A 7 -10.69 -12.57 -14.53
CA TRP A 7 -9.63 -13.57 -14.34
C TRP A 7 -10.19 -14.98 -14.09
N GLU A 8 -11.45 -15.09 -13.67
CA GLU A 8 -12.15 -16.36 -13.45
C GLU A 8 -12.52 -17.08 -14.76
N ASP A 9 -12.47 -16.37 -15.88
CA ASP A 9 -12.77 -16.92 -17.21
C ASP A 9 -11.56 -17.67 -17.81
N ILE A 10 -10.39 -17.61 -17.16
CA ILE A 10 -9.17 -18.29 -17.58
C ILE A 10 -9.14 -19.67 -16.89
N PRO A 11 -9.24 -20.78 -17.64
CA PRO A 11 -9.15 -22.12 -17.07
C PRO A 11 -7.71 -22.44 -16.65
N ASP A 12 -7.54 -23.37 -15.71
CA ASP A 12 -6.24 -23.99 -15.45
C ASP A 12 -5.87 -24.87 -16.67
N PHE A 13 -4.70 -24.59 -17.27
CA PHE A 13 -4.18 -25.36 -18.39
C PHE A 13 -3.30 -26.51 -17.88
N GLU A 14 -3.46 -27.70 -18.45
CA GLU A 14 -2.60 -28.84 -18.12
C GLU A 14 -1.29 -28.85 -18.93
N ASP A 15 -1.31 -28.24 -20.14
CA ASP A 15 -0.17 -28.18 -21.05
C ASP A 15 -0.04 -26.80 -21.75
N GLU A 16 1.16 -26.47 -22.19
CA GLU A 16 1.49 -25.20 -22.87
C GLU A 16 0.84 -25.12 -24.27
N GLU A 17 0.60 -26.27 -24.92
CA GLU A 17 -0.09 -26.33 -26.21
C GLU A 17 -1.56 -25.89 -26.09
N GLU A 18 -2.24 -26.27 -25.00
CA GLU A 18 -3.62 -25.83 -24.71
C GLU A 18 -3.70 -24.33 -24.43
N GLU A 19 -2.71 -23.80 -23.71
CA GLU A 19 -2.60 -22.37 -23.42
C GLU A 19 -2.41 -21.56 -24.71
N ALA A 20 -1.50 -21.99 -25.60
CA ALA A 20 -1.27 -21.33 -26.88
C ALA A 20 -2.53 -21.31 -27.76
N ASP A 21 -3.26 -22.42 -27.79
CA ASP A 21 -4.48 -22.56 -28.57
C ASP A 21 -5.62 -21.70 -27.99
N PHE A 22 -5.65 -21.52 -26.67
CA PHE A 22 -6.54 -20.60 -25.98
C PHE A 22 -6.23 -19.14 -26.32
N TRP A 23 -4.98 -18.69 -26.19
CA TRP A 23 -4.57 -17.31 -26.49
C TRP A 23 -4.63 -16.95 -27.98
N SER A 24 -4.59 -17.94 -28.88
CA SER A 24 -4.83 -17.70 -30.31
C SER A 24 -6.27 -17.24 -30.60
N LYS A 25 -7.21 -17.63 -29.74
CA LYS A 25 -8.66 -17.37 -29.88
C LYS A 25 -9.17 -16.29 -28.93
N HIS A 26 -8.44 -15.99 -27.86
CA HIS A 26 -8.84 -15.07 -26.79
C HIS A 26 -7.88 -13.89 -26.63
N GLU A 27 -8.42 -12.75 -26.20
CA GLU A 27 -7.65 -11.54 -25.89
C GLU A 27 -8.10 -10.97 -24.55
N LEU A 28 -7.21 -10.29 -23.82
CA LEU A 28 -7.56 -9.66 -22.55
C LEU A 28 -8.21 -8.28 -22.77
N ALA A 29 -9.30 -7.99 -22.06
CA ALA A 29 -9.86 -6.65 -22.05
C ALA A 29 -8.83 -5.64 -21.51
N PRO A 30 -8.67 -4.46 -22.13
CA PRO A 30 -7.76 -3.41 -21.64
C PRO A 30 -7.96 -3.02 -20.17
N ARG A 31 -9.21 -3.09 -19.68
CA ARG A 31 -9.54 -2.84 -18.26
C ARG A 31 -8.99 -3.91 -17.32
N LEU A 32 -9.02 -5.18 -17.75
CA LEU A 32 -8.51 -6.29 -16.97
C LEU A 32 -6.98 -6.22 -16.87
N MET A 33 -6.30 -5.86 -17.97
CA MET A 33 -4.86 -5.56 -18.00
C MET A 33 -4.48 -4.36 -17.12
N GLN A 34 -5.37 -3.38 -16.97
CA GLN A 34 -5.12 -2.21 -16.14
C GLN A 34 -5.18 -2.53 -14.63
N GLY A 35 -5.94 -3.57 -14.23
CA GLY A 35 -6.00 -4.05 -12.84
C GLY A 35 -4.80 -4.91 -12.42
N SER A 36 -4.06 -5.48 -13.39
CA SER A 36 -2.81 -6.22 -13.15
C SER A 36 -1.57 -5.32 -13.17
N LEU A 37 -1.70 -4.05 -13.54
CA LEU A 37 -0.70 -3.05 -13.19
C LEU A 37 -0.74 -2.91 -11.67
N HIS A 38 0.32 -3.38 -10.99
CA HIS A 38 0.56 -3.08 -9.59
C HIS A 38 0.32 -1.59 -9.37
N SER A 39 -0.82 -1.24 -8.78
CA SER A 39 -0.99 0.08 -8.20
C SER A 39 0.07 0.14 -7.10
N PRO A 40 1.11 0.98 -7.22
CA PRO A 40 2.06 1.12 -6.15
C PRO A 40 1.23 1.62 -4.99
N ASP A 41 1.05 0.77 -3.98
CA ASP A 41 0.38 1.12 -2.72
C ASP A 41 0.91 2.49 -2.33
N SER A 42 0.04 3.49 -2.45
CA SER A 42 0.45 4.85 -2.67
C SER A 42 1.09 5.31 -1.38
N ARG A 43 2.43 5.31 -1.35
CA ARG A 43 3.23 5.93 -0.29
C ARG A 43 3.08 7.45 -0.42
N GLU A 44 1.85 7.94 -0.41
CA GLU A 44 1.47 9.34 -0.45
C GLU A 44 1.71 9.93 0.93
N SER A 45 2.98 10.02 1.31
CA SER A 45 3.38 10.81 2.47
C SER A 45 3.30 12.29 2.09
N THR A 46 2.31 12.99 2.63
CA THR A 46 2.24 14.45 2.51
C THR A 46 3.22 15.09 3.49
N THR A 47 4.14 15.92 2.99
CA THR A 47 5.06 16.66 3.85
C THR A 47 4.33 17.86 4.45
N ILE A 48 4.26 17.90 5.79
CA ILE A 48 3.68 19.01 6.54
C ILE A 48 4.76 19.70 7.37
N THR A 49 4.60 21.01 7.60
CA THR A 49 5.44 21.76 8.52
C THR A 49 4.71 21.98 9.84
N LEU A 50 5.26 21.42 10.92
CA LEU A 50 4.73 21.56 12.28
C LEU A 50 5.73 22.33 13.15
N ARG A 51 5.23 23.26 13.96
CA ARG A 51 6.04 24.00 14.95
C ARG A 51 5.99 23.28 16.29
N PHE A 52 7.17 23.02 16.86
CA PHE A 52 7.32 22.40 18.18
C PHE A 52 8.06 23.35 19.12
N ASP A 53 7.69 23.33 20.40
CA ASP A 53 8.51 23.93 21.44
C ASP A 53 9.92 23.27 21.46
N PRO A 54 11.03 24.05 21.53
CA PRO A 54 12.37 23.50 21.48
C PRO A 54 12.69 22.49 22.59
N ARG A 55 12.13 22.68 23.79
CA ARG A 55 12.35 21.75 24.93
C ARG A 55 11.60 20.45 24.68
N MET A 56 10.38 20.52 24.16
CA MET A 56 9.61 19.35 23.77
C MET A 56 10.35 18.54 22.70
N LEU A 57 10.79 19.16 21.60
CA LEU A 57 11.52 18.46 20.54
C LEU A 57 12.81 17.79 21.05
N SER A 58 13.51 18.46 21.97
CA SER A 58 14.72 17.90 22.60
C SER A 58 14.43 16.65 23.42
N ARG A 59 13.30 16.63 24.16
CA ARG A 59 12.85 15.44 24.90
C ARG A 59 12.51 14.29 23.96
N ILE A 60 11.81 14.57 22.85
CA ILE A 60 11.47 13.57 21.84
C ILE A 60 12.73 12.96 21.23
N LYS A 61 13.71 13.78 20.84
CA LYS A 61 15.00 13.32 20.31
C LYS A 61 15.75 12.41 21.29
N ARG A 62 15.73 12.74 22.59
CA ARG A 62 16.36 11.91 23.63
C ARG A 62 15.68 10.53 23.74
N ILE A 63 14.35 10.50 23.74
CA ILE A 63 13.59 9.25 23.82
C ILE A 63 13.81 8.41 22.55
N ALA A 64 13.75 9.03 21.38
CA ALA A 64 13.99 8.35 20.10
C ALA A 64 15.39 7.72 20.06
N ARG A 65 16.43 8.44 20.50
CA ARG A 65 17.80 7.92 20.60
C ARG A 65 17.88 6.72 21.55
N SER A 66 17.22 6.78 22.71
CA SER A 66 17.23 5.66 23.67
C SER A 66 16.58 4.39 23.13
N ARG A 67 15.69 4.52 22.13
CA ARG A 67 15.01 3.42 21.44
C ARG A 67 15.63 3.08 20.08
N PHE A 68 16.81 3.65 19.75
CA PHE A 68 17.48 3.47 18.46
C PHE A 68 16.62 3.84 17.24
N LEU A 69 15.76 4.85 17.37
CA LEU A 69 14.85 5.32 16.33
C LEU A 69 15.12 6.78 15.92
N ASN A 70 14.78 7.13 14.68
CA ASN A 70 14.72 8.53 14.25
C ASN A 70 13.55 9.24 14.97
N TYR A 71 13.77 10.45 15.46
CA TYR A 71 12.75 11.26 16.13
C TYR A 71 11.52 11.50 15.24
N GLN A 72 11.68 11.61 13.92
CA GLN A 72 10.54 11.75 12.99
C GLN A 72 9.70 10.47 12.94
N SER A 73 10.36 9.31 12.92
CA SER A 73 9.66 8.02 12.99
C SER A 73 8.94 7.84 14.32
N MET A 74 9.57 8.24 15.42
CA MET A 74 8.96 8.22 16.75
C MET A 74 7.69 9.08 16.82
N ILE A 75 7.73 10.30 16.26
CA ILE A 75 6.56 11.19 16.19
C ILE A 75 5.43 10.54 15.39
N LYS A 76 5.75 9.93 14.23
CA LYS A 76 4.75 9.24 13.40
C LYS A 76 4.10 8.07 14.16
N GLN A 77 4.88 7.27 14.86
CA GLN A 77 4.38 6.13 15.62
C GLN A 77 3.44 6.58 16.74
N TRP A 78 3.85 7.55 17.56
CA TRP A 78 2.98 8.07 18.63
C TRP A 78 1.71 8.72 18.12
N LEU A 79 1.76 9.40 16.97
CA LEU A 79 0.56 9.97 16.36
C LEU A 79 -0.39 8.86 15.90
N ALA A 80 0.13 7.80 15.28
CA ALA A 80 -0.68 6.65 14.87
C ALA A 80 -1.34 5.94 16.06
N GLU A 81 -0.57 5.66 17.13
CA GLU A 81 -1.08 5.09 18.38
C GLU A 81 -2.20 5.96 18.97
N ARG A 82 -1.97 7.28 19.05
CA ARG A 82 -2.97 8.22 19.59
C ARG A 82 -4.22 8.30 18.72
N LEU A 83 -4.10 8.22 17.40
CA LEU A 83 -5.23 8.22 16.49
C LEU A 83 -6.09 6.96 16.66
N GLU A 84 -5.45 5.78 16.73
CA GLU A 84 -6.15 4.52 16.94
C GLU A 84 -6.91 4.51 18.27
N ASP A 85 -6.29 5.00 19.34
CA ASP A 85 -6.93 5.15 20.65
C ASP A 85 -8.15 6.08 20.62
N GLU A 86 -8.09 7.17 19.85
CA GLU A 86 -9.22 8.11 19.74
C GLU A 86 -10.33 7.57 18.86
N MET A 87 -10.01 6.86 17.77
CA MET A 87 -11.01 6.16 16.95
C MET A 87 -11.77 5.13 17.79
N ARG A 88 -11.07 4.32 18.60
CA ARG A 88 -11.69 3.31 19.47
C ARG A 88 -12.62 3.89 20.54
N LYS A 89 -12.44 5.16 20.94
CA LYS A 89 -13.33 5.83 21.90
C LYS A 89 -14.55 6.47 21.24
N MET A 90 -14.52 6.66 19.92
CA MET A 90 -15.62 7.25 19.17
C MET A 90 -16.64 6.19 18.72
N ASP A 91 -16.22 4.92 18.62
CA ASP A 91 -17.07 3.73 18.52
C ASP A 91 -17.68 3.33 19.88
#